data_AF-A0A7W0J592-F1
#
_entry.id   AF-A0A7W0J592-F1
#
_cell.length_a   1.000
_cell.length_b   1.000
_cell.length_c   1.000
_cell.angle_alpha   90.00
_cell.angle_beta   90.00
_cell.angle_gamma   90.00
#
_symmetry.space_group_name_H-M   'P 1'
#
loop_
_entity.id
_entity.type
_entity.pdbx_description
1 polymer ?
#
loop_
_entity_poly.entity_id
_entity_poly.type
_entity_poly.pdbx_seq_one_letter_code
_entity_poly.pdbx_strand_id
1 'polypeptide(L)'
;MKQTIFLIGNPAAGMNALKKINEAAAIIKNRGHDVKVLLTGKRGDAESFAREIVRKSEVRSQKPKIQDAGYKIQDNHASEDSELRTPNSELLIIAAGGDGTYNEVINGIACTDIPMAILPLGTTNVLAKELNMPDNIEDALNIALRGKTQK
;
A
#
# COMPACT_ATOMS: atom_id res chain seq x y z
N MET A 1 13.92 8.65 6.52
CA MET A 1 13.62 7.42 7.29
C MET A 1 13.40 6.30 6.29
N LYS A 2 13.99 5.13 6.51
CA LYS A 2 13.85 3.99 5.59
C LYS A 2 12.49 3.32 5.81
N GLN A 3 11.71 3.14 4.73
CA GLN A 3 10.43 2.43 4.77
C GLN A 3 10.52 1.11 4.00
N THR A 4 9.69 0.15 4.36
CA THR A 4 9.42 -1.08 3.62
C THR A 4 8.21 -0.85 2.72
N ILE A 5 8.41 -0.96 1.41
CA ILE A 5 7.40 -0.66 0.41
C ILE A 5 7.10 -1.92 -0.37
N PHE A 6 5.83 -2.31 -0.42
CA PHE A 6 5.35 -3.40 -1.27
C PHE A 6 4.71 -2.79 -2.52
N LEU A 7 5.36 -2.99 -3.66
CA LEU A 7 4.86 -2.56 -4.97
C LEU A 7 4.11 -3.72 -5.62
N ILE A 8 2.79 -3.73 -5.49
CA ILE A 8 1.92 -4.75 -6.11
C ILE A 8 1.57 -4.26 -7.51
N GLY A 9 2.11 -4.92 -8.54
CA GLY A 9 2.05 -4.47 -9.92
C GLY A 9 1.31 -5.42 -10.84
N ASN A 10 0.39 -4.88 -11.64
CA ASN A 10 -0.23 -5.61 -12.74
C ASN A 10 0.52 -5.30 -14.06
N PRO A 11 1.36 -6.22 -14.57
CA PRO A 11 2.14 -6.01 -15.79
C PRO A 11 1.28 -5.90 -17.06
N ALA A 12 0.01 -6.32 -17.01
CA ALA A 12 -0.93 -6.27 -18.13
C ALA A 12 -1.87 -5.06 -18.11
N ALA A 13 -1.80 -4.18 -17.10
CA ALA A 13 -2.77 -3.10 -16.90
C ALA A 13 -2.78 -2.03 -18.02
N GLY A 14 -1.66 -1.88 -18.74
CA GLY A 14 -1.54 -0.89 -19.80
C GLY A 14 -0.21 -0.98 -20.53
N MET A 15 -0.01 -0.09 -21.51
CA MET A 15 1.20 -0.10 -22.33
C MET A 15 2.44 0.14 -21.46
N ASN A 16 3.44 -0.74 -21.64
CA ASN A 16 4.71 -0.70 -20.90
C ASN A 16 4.57 -0.82 -19.37
N ALA A 17 3.46 -1.33 -18.84
CA ALA A 17 3.23 -1.39 -17.39
C ALA A 17 4.37 -2.09 -16.63
N LEU A 18 4.88 -3.22 -17.12
CA LEU A 18 6.04 -3.90 -16.50
C LEU A 18 7.29 -3.00 -16.44
N LYS A 19 7.58 -2.26 -17.52
CA LYS A 19 8.71 -1.32 -17.55
C LYS A 19 8.52 -0.22 -16.50
N LYS A 20 7.32 0.34 -16.42
CA LYS A 20 6.96 1.39 -15.45
C LYS A 20 7.03 0.90 -14.00
N ILE A 21 6.62 -0.34 -13.73
CA ILE A 21 6.75 -0.98 -12.41
C ILE A 21 8.22 -1.10 -12.00
N ASN A 22 9.07 -1.58 -12.92
CA ASN A 22 10.50 -1.71 -12.66
C ASN A 22 11.18 -0.35 -12.44
N GLU A 23 10.79 0.66 -13.23
CA GLU A 23 11.25 2.05 -13.07
C GLU A 23 10.86 2.60 -11.70
N ALA A 24 9.60 2.44 -11.29
CA ALA A 24 9.14 2.86 -9.98
C ALA A 24 9.92 2.18 -8.85
N ALA A 25 10.16 0.87 -8.94
CA ALA A 25 10.95 0.13 -7.96
C ALA A 25 12.40 0.65 -7.88
N ALA A 26 13.03 0.96 -9.01
CA ALA A 26 14.37 1.53 -9.05
C ALA A 26 14.42 2.91 -8.37
N ILE A 27 13.45 3.79 -8.66
CA ILE A 27 13.34 5.12 -8.02
C ILE A 27 13.19 4.98 -6.50
N ILE A 28 12.29 4.11 -6.05
CA ILE A 28 12.07 3.87 -4.62
C ILE A 28 13.35 3.39 -3.93
N LYS A 29 14.07 2.46 -4.55
CA LYS A 29 15.33 1.92 -4.03
C LYS A 29 16.43 2.99 -3.98
N ASN A 30 16.55 3.80 -5.03
CA ASN A 30 17.52 4.90 -5.12
C ASN A 30 17.25 5.99 -4.06
N ARG A 31 15.99 6.15 -3.64
CA ARG A 31 15.60 7.03 -2.53
C ARG A 31 15.84 6.43 -1.14
N GLY A 32 16.45 5.24 -1.06
CA GLY A 32 16.90 4.63 0.19
C GLY A 32 15.83 3.80 0.92
N HIS A 33 14.70 3.49 0.28
CA HIS A 33 13.66 2.62 0.84
C HIS A 33 13.88 1.15 0.45
N ASP A 34 13.43 0.23 1.29
CA ASP A 34 13.35 -1.19 0.93
C ASP A 34 12.11 -1.40 0.08
N VAL A 35 12.26 -1.93 -1.13
CA VAL A 35 11.14 -2.22 -2.04
C VAL A 35 11.05 -3.71 -2.34
N LYS A 36 9.83 -4.25 -2.26
CA LYS A 36 9.48 -5.62 -2.68
C LYS A 36 8.44 -5.53 -3.79
N VAL A 37 8.80 -5.99 -4.98
CA VAL A 37 7.90 -6.00 -6.14
C VAL A 37 7.15 -7.32 -6.18
N LEU A 38 5.83 -7.27 -6.27
CA LEU A 38 4.92 -8.41 -6.36
C LEU A 38 4.11 -8.27 -7.64
N LEU A 39 4.38 -9.11 -8.65
CA LEU A 39 3.70 -9.04 -9.94
C LEU A 39 2.51 -9.99 -9.96
N THR A 40 1.34 -9.49 -10.34
CA THR A 40 0.13 -10.32 -10.50
C THR A 40 0.20 -11.14 -11.79
N GLY A 41 -0.24 -12.40 -11.75
CA GLY A 41 -0.41 -13.26 -12.92
C GLY A 41 -1.88 -13.52 -13.29
N LYS A 42 -2.79 -13.43 -12.33
CA LYS A 42 -4.23 -13.65 -12.51
C LYS A 42 -5.06 -12.73 -11.61
N ARG A 43 -6.37 -12.65 -11.88
CA ARG A 43 -7.34 -11.94 -11.04
C ARG A 43 -7.32 -12.49 -9.61
N GLY A 44 -7.35 -11.61 -8.62
CA GLY A 44 -7.32 -11.93 -7.20
C GLY A 44 -5.91 -12.04 -6.58
N ASP A 45 -4.85 -11.99 -7.40
CA ASP A 45 -3.48 -12.04 -6.89
C ASP A 45 -3.14 -10.80 -6.05
N ALA A 46 -3.59 -9.60 -6.47
CA ALA A 46 -3.26 -8.38 -5.74
C ALA A 46 -3.89 -8.37 -4.34
N GLU A 47 -5.12 -8.86 -4.23
CA GLU A 47 -5.80 -9.04 -2.94
C GLU A 47 -5.06 -10.07 -2.08
N SER A 48 -4.68 -11.20 -2.66
CA SER A 48 -3.96 -12.27 -1.97
C SER A 48 -2.62 -11.77 -1.41
N PHE A 49 -1.86 -11.01 -2.21
CA PHE A 49 -0.61 -10.39 -1.78
C PHE A 49 -0.82 -9.37 -0.67
N ALA A 50 -1.83 -8.51 -0.78
CA ALA A 50 -2.18 -7.54 0.25
C ALA A 50 -2.53 -8.21 1.59
N ARG A 51 -3.39 -9.24 1.59
CA ARG A 51 -3.71 -10.03 2.79
C ARG A 51 -2.49 -10.69 3.41
N GLU A 52 -1.57 -11.19 2.59
CA GLU A 52 -0.33 -11.79 3.08
C GLU A 52 0.60 -10.76 3.74
N ILE A 53 0.68 -9.55 3.18
CA ILE A 53 1.43 -8.43 3.77
C ILE A 53 0.85 -8.06 5.14
N VAL A 54 -0.47 -7.92 5.24
CA VAL A 54 -1.19 -7.66 6.50
C VAL A 54 -0.82 -8.72 7.53
N ARG A 55 -1.03 -10.00 7.21
CA ARG A 55 -0.72 -11.13 8.10
C ARG A 55 0.72 -11.12 8.59
N LYS A 56 1.69 -10.86 7.68
CA LYS A 56 3.11 -10.80 8.03
C LYS A 56 3.45 -9.58 8.89
N SER A 57 2.77 -8.46 8.69
CA SER A 57 2.96 -7.24 9.47
C SER A 57 2.45 -7.41 10.91
N GLU A 58 1.31 -8.07 11.09
CA GLU A 58 0.74 -8.39 12.42
C GLU A 58 1.64 -9.35 13.21
N VAL A 59 2.16 -10.40 12.56
CA VAL A 59 3.09 -11.35 13.20
C VAL A 59 4.41 -10.67 13.59
N ARG A 60 4.89 -9.69 12.80
CA ARG A 60 6.09 -8.90 13.12
C ARG A 60 5.84 -7.98 14.33
N SER A 61 4.62 -7.50 14.51
CA SER A 61 4.16 -6.74 15.68
C SER A 61 3.91 -7.62 16.91
N GLN A 62 3.62 -8.92 16.73
CA GLN A 62 3.44 -9.92 17.78
C GLN A 62 4.72 -10.67 18.17
N LYS A 63 5.90 -10.02 18.24
CA LYS A 63 7.00 -10.60 19.03
C LYS A 63 6.46 -10.88 20.44
N PRO A 64 6.63 -12.10 21.00
CA PRO A 64 5.96 -12.46 22.24
C PRO A 64 6.48 -11.56 23.37
N LYS A 65 5.66 -10.59 23.77
CA LYS A 65 5.66 -10.15 25.15
C LYS A 65 5.10 -11.34 25.92
N ILE A 66 5.97 -12.14 26.52
CA ILE A 66 5.53 -12.98 27.63
C ILE A 66 5.07 -11.99 28.69
N GLN A 67 3.76 -11.79 28.79
CA GLN A 67 3.10 -11.11 29.89
C GLN A 67 1.86 -11.94 30.20
N ASP A 68 1.82 -12.35 31.46
CA ASP A 68 0.93 -13.34 32.02
C ASP A 68 -0.56 -13.03 31.82
N ALA A 69 -1.30 -14.14 31.75
CA ALA A 69 -2.70 -14.33 32.10
C ALA A 69 -3.54 -13.08 32.47
N GLY A 70 -4.58 -12.80 31.67
CA GLY A 70 -5.66 -11.92 32.11
C GLY A 70 -6.58 -11.46 30.98
N TYR A 71 -7.54 -12.31 30.59
CA TYR A 71 -8.60 -11.98 29.65
C TYR A 71 -9.43 -10.78 30.14
N LYS A 72 -9.41 -9.66 29.42
CA LYS A 72 -10.44 -8.61 29.47
C LYS A 72 -10.67 -8.06 28.07
N ILE A 73 -11.83 -8.37 27.50
CA ILE A 73 -12.40 -7.65 26.35
C ILE A 73 -12.96 -6.34 26.91
N GLN A 74 -12.54 -5.20 26.36
CA GLN A 74 -13.25 -3.94 26.50
C GLN A 74 -13.53 -3.41 25.10
N ASP A 75 -14.80 -3.48 24.71
CA ASP A 75 -15.37 -2.67 23.64
C ASP A 75 -15.21 -1.20 24.04
N ASN A 76 -14.40 -0.45 23.29
CA ASN A 76 -14.35 0.99 23.46
C ASN A 76 -14.76 1.65 22.15
N HIS A 77 -15.94 2.25 22.25
CA HIS A 77 -16.53 3.19 21.32
C HIS A 77 -15.53 4.23 20.81
N ALA A 78 -15.72 4.58 19.54
CA ALA A 78 -15.08 5.69 18.87
C ALA A 78 -15.29 7.00 19.65
N SER A 79 -14.19 7.63 20.04
CA SER A 79 -14.14 9.04 20.43
C SER A 79 -12.98 9.72 19.71
N GLU A 80 -13.36 10.73 18.94
CA GLU A 80 -12.75 12.08 18.91
C GLU A 80 -11.22 12.15 18.87
N ASP A 81 -10.67 12.49 17.70
CA ASP A 81 -10.02 13.79 17.48
C ASP A 81 -9.25 13.81 16.15
N SER A 82 -9.37 14.95 15.46
CA SER A 82 -8.80 15.27 14.15
C SER A 82 -7.29 15.55 14.21
N GLU A 83 -6.52 14.75 14.94
CA GLU A 83 -5.08 14.78 14.77
C GLU A 83 -4.76 14.09 13.44
N LEU A 84 -4.15 14.86 12.52
CA LEU A 84 -3.44 14.36 11.35
C LEU A 84 -2.43 13.31 11.82
N ARG A 85 -2.89 12.07 11.94
CA ARG A 85 -2.11 10.90 12.29
C ARG A 85 -1.22 10.67 11.08
N THR A 86 -0.07 11.34 11.02
CA THR A 86 1.01 11.00 10.10
C THR A 86 1.25 9.51 10.32
N PRO A 87 0.88 8.63 9.38
CA PRO A 87 1.23 7.24 9.53
C PRO A 87 2.72 7.23 9.30
N ASN A 88 3.49 7.31 10.38
CA ASN A 88 4.90 6.96 10.37
C ASN A 88 4.98 5.42 10.29
N SER A 89 4.23 4.84 9.35
CA SER A 89 4.25 3.42 9.10
C SER A 89 5.58 3.13 8.42
N GLU A 90 6.35 2.24 9.03
CA GLU A 90 7.50 1.64 8.36
C GLU A 90 7.07 0.83 7.11
N LEU A 91 5.78 0.71 6.83
CA LEU A 91 5.20 -0.09 5.76
C LEU A 91 4.23 0.74 4.91
N LEU A 92 4.39 0.67 3.59
CA LEU A 92 3.51 1.26 2.58
C LEU A 92 3.23 0.22 1.48
N ILE A 93 1.98 0.16 1.01
CA ILE A 93 1.64 -0.60 -0.20
C ILE A 93 1.42 0.38 -1.36
N ILE A 94 2.00 0.10 -2.52
CA ILE A 94 1.75 0.85 -3.75
C ILE A 94 1.05 -0.11 -4.73
N ALA A 95 -0.19 0.20 -5.09
CA ALA A 95 -0.93 -0.53 -6.11
C ALA A 95 -0.64 0.07 -7.49
N ALA A 96 0.10 -0.66 -8.31
CA ALA A 96 0.53 -0.25 -9.64
C ALA A 96 -0.28 -0.98 -10.71
N GLY A 97 -1.29 -0.32 -11.26
CA GLY A 97 -2.25 -0.96 -12.15
C GLY A 97 -3.39 -0.02 -12.56
N GLY A 98 -4.57 -0.58 -12.78
CA GLY A 98 -5.82 0.17 -12.97
C GLY A 98 -6.82 -0.11 -11.83
N ASP A 99 -8.06 0.34 -11.99
CA ASP A 99 -9.10 0.31 -10.94
C ASP A 99 -9.32 -1.09 -10.34
N GLY A 100 -9.26 -2.15 -11.16
CA GLY A 100 -9.36 -3.53 -10.67
C GLY A 100 -8.23 -3.92 -9.72
N THR A 101 -7.00 -3.52 -10.03
CA THR A 101 -5.84 -3.74 -9.15
C THR A 101 -5.98 -2.95 -7.86
N TYR A 102 -6.47 -1.70 -7.93
CA TYR A 102 -6.66 -0.89 -6.73
C TYR A 102 -7.71 -1.51 -5.80
N ASN A 103 -8.84 -1.94 -6.37
CA ASN A 103 -9.93 -2.58 -5.62
C ASN A 103 -9.47 -3.86 -4.92
N GLU A 104 -8.71 -4.71 -5.62
CA GLU A 104 -8.14 -5.92 -5.03
C GLU A 104 -7.21 -5.60 -3.85
N VAL A 105 -6.32 -4.61 -3.97
CA VAL A 105 -5.44 -4.21 -2.87
C VAL A 105 -6.25 -3.64 -1.69
N ILE A 106 -7.23 -2.76 -1.97
CA ILE A 106 -8.12 -2.16 -0.95
C ILE A 106 -8.82 -3.25 -0.14
N ASN A 107 -9.40 -4.26 -0.81
CA ASN A 107 -10.06 -5.37 -0.12
C ASN A 107 -9.08 -6.21 0.71
N GLY A 108 -7.83 -6.34 0.25
CA GLY A 108 -6.82 -7.12 0.96
C GLY A 108 -6.26 -6.43 2.21
N ILE A 109 -6.36 -5.10 2.30
CA ILE A 109 -5.96 -4.31 3.48
C ILE A 109 -7.14 -3.73 4.26
N ALA A 110 -8.37 -4.08 3.90
CA ALA A 110 -9.57 -3.60 4.58
C ALA A 110 -9.47 -3.85 6.09
N CYS A 111 -9.96 -2.90 6.88
CA CYS A 111 -9.90 -2.92 8.35
C CYS A 111 -8.47 -2.87 8.94
N THR A 112 -7.48 -2.35 8.21
CA THR A 112 -6.12 -2.13 8.70
C THR A 112 -5.72 -0.65 8.58
N ASP A 113 -4.72 -0.23 9.37
CA ASP A 113 -4.12 1.10 9.28
C ASP A 113 -2.96 1.17 8.27
N ILE A 114 -2.76 0.15 7.42
CA ILE A 114 -1.68 0.14 6.43
C ILE A 114 -1.99 1.15 5.33
N PRO A 115 -1.16 2.18 5.10
CA PRO A 115 -1.41 3.11 4.02
C PRO A 115 -1.20 2.45 2.66
N MET A 116 -2.02 2.88 1.72
CA MET A 116 -1.92 2.53 0.32
C MET A 116 -1.73 3.80 -0.53
N ALA A 117 -0.85 3.72 -1.53
CA ALA A 117 -0.76 4.67 -2.62
C ALA A 117 -1.09 4.00 -3.95
N ILE A 118 -1.46 4.80 -4.94
CA ILE A 118 -1.81 4.32 -6.28
C ILE A 118 -0.76 4.79 -7.28
N LEU A 119 -0.32 3.88 -8.15
CA LEU A 119 0.46 4.21 -9.33
C LEU A 119 -0.39 3.93 -10.58
N PRO A 120 -0.87 4.97 -11.28
CA PRO A 120 -1.77 4.83 -12.41
C PRO A 120 -1.07 4.25 -13.64
N LEU A 121 -1.30 2.97 -13.92
CA LEU A 121 -0.76 2.26 -15.08
C LEU A 121 -1.84 1.78 -16.05
N GLY A 122 -3.11 1.85 -15.66
CA GLY A 122 -4.26 1.47 -16.48
C GLY A 122 -4.68 2.55 -17.48
N THR A 123 -5.68 2.24 -18.31
CA THR A 123 -6.21 3.16 -19.31
C THR A 123 -7.16 4.20 -18.72
N THR A 124 -8.07 3.78 -17.85
CA THR A 124 -9.14 4.65 -17.34
C THR A 124 -8.75 5.35 -16.04
N ASN A 125 -8.19 4.61 -15.08
CA ASN A 125 -7.73 5.05 -13.75
C ASN A 125 -8.70 6.05 -13.10
N VAL A 126 -9.97 5.67 -12.96
CA VAL A 126 -11.03 6.56 -12.45
C VAL A 126 -10.66 7.05 -11.05
N LEU A 127 -10.30 6.12 -10.15
CA LEU A 127 -9.93 6.46 -8.78
C LEU A 127 -8.70 7.38 -8.72
N ALA A 128 -7.71 7.16 -9.59
CA ALA A 128 -6.53 8.00 -9.64
C ALA A 128 -6.88 9.44 -10.06
N LYS A 129 -7.79 9.60 -11.02
CA LYS A 129 -8.27 10.91 -11.48
C LYS A 129 -9.06 11.64 -10.41
N GLU A 130 -9.94 10.95 -9.70
CA GLU A 130 -10.69 11.53 -8.58
C GLU A 130 -9.76 12.03 -7.47
N LEU A 131 -8.68 11.29 -7.20
CA LEU A 131 -7.64 11.66 -6.24
C LEU A 131 -6.62 12.69 -6.79
N ASN A 132 -6.80 13.19 -8.01
CA ASN A 132 -5.88 14.09 -8.71
C ASN A 132 -4.44 13.57 -8.73
N MET A 133 -4.27 12.26 -8.89
CA MET A 133 -2.96 11.63 -8.95
C MET A 133 -2.24 12.00 -10.25
N PRO A 134 -0.96 12.39 -10.19
CA PRO A 134 -0.16 12.62 -11.38
C PRO A 134 -0.03 11.37 -12.25
N ASP A 135 -0.06 11.57 -13.57
CA ASP A 135 0.17 10.49 -14.55
C ASP A 135 1.66 10.10 -14.66
N ASN A 136 2.57 10.99 -14.24
CA ASN A 136 3.99 10.70 -14.25
C ASN A 136 4.39 9.92 -12.98
N ILE A 137 5.29 8.95 -13.16
CA ILE A 137 5.69 8.01 -12.11
C ILE A 137 6.38 8.75 -10.97
N GLU A 138 7.24 9.71 -11.29
CA GLU A 138 8.08 10.37 -10.30
C GLU A 138 7.27 11.23 -9.32
N ASP A 139 6.28 11.96 -9.80
CA ASP A 139 5.38 12.78 -8.99
C ASP A 139 4.37 11.92 -8.23
N ALA A 140 3.85 10.85 -8.84
CA ALA A 140 3.04 9.88 -8.12
C ALA A 140 3.81 9.28 -6.94
N LEU A 141 5.09 8.92 -7.14
CA LEU A 141 5.97 8.46 -6.07
C LEU A 141 6.34 9.57 -5.07
N ASN A 142 6.50 10.82 -5.52
CA ASN A 142 6.72 11.96 -4.62
C ASN A 142 5.55 12.10 -3.63
N ILE A 143 4.32 11.95 -4.11
CA ILE A 143 3.12 11.98 -3.25
C ILE A 143 3.09 10.75 -2.32
N ALA A 144 3.27 9.56 -2.88
CA ALA A 144 3.22 8.30 -2.13
C ALA A 144 4.22 8.26 -0.95
N LEU A 145 5.44 8.75 -1.17
CA LEU A 145 6.52 8.71 -0.18
C LEU A 145 6.47 9.86 0.84
N ARG A 146 5.73 10.95 0.55
CA ARG A 146 5.56 12.07 1.48
C ARG A 146 4.51 11.79 2.57
N GLY A 147 3.66 10.78 2.38
CA GLY A 147 2.73 10.29 3.42
C GLY A 147 1.51 11.18 3.68
N LYS A 148 1.12 12.07 2.76
CA LYS A 148 -0.19 12.74 2.83
C LYS A 148 -1.29 11.73 2.49
N THR A 149 -2.02 11.29 3.51
CA THR A 149 -3.16 10.39 3.35
C THR A 149 -4.46 11.17 3.26
N GLN A 150 -5.40 10.65 2.46
CA GLN A 150 -6.80 11.11 2.40
C GLN A 150 -7.68 9.91 2.81
N LYS A 151 -8.72 10.16 3.62
CA LYS A 151 -9.69 9.15 4.06
C LYS A 151 -11.02 9.39 3.37
#